data_AF-A0A7C5WIU4-F1
#
_entry.id   AF-A0A7C5WIU4-F1
#
_cell.length_a   1.000
_cell.length_b   1.000
_cell.length_c   1.000
_cell.angle_alpha   90.00
_cell.angle_beta   90.00
_cell.angle_gamma   90.00
#
_symmetry.space_group_name_H-M   'P 1'
#
loop_
_entity.id
_entity.type
_entity.pdbx_description
1 polymer ?
#
loop_
_entity_poly.entity_id
_entity_poly.type
_entity_poly.pdbx_seq_one_letter_code
_entity_poly.pdbx_strand_id
1 'polypeptide(L)'
;MPPTARTVLLALLLSLPLGAPALAGVPLELQVGTFDPQLAPPDLPDNLRLDDGERNAADVRIVQFEGVLGEERRRLVEATGARVLGYLPRQAWVVRAGFEARQALATLPGVRWEGPIEPGWKISPELGRRPFEDAHRRDGGRLLVSIDLWPGGDVLAITDRLVQRGGE
;
A
#
# COMPACT_ATOMS: atom_id res chain seq x y z
N MET A 1 73.27 1.56 26.90
CA MET A 1 72.45 0.35 26.71
C MET A 1 72.10 -0.18 28.10
N PRO A 2 70.83 -0.45 28.49
CA PRO A 2 69.59 -0.49 27.71
C PRO A 2 68.65 0.74 27.93
N PRO A 3 67.51 0.83 27.19
CA PRO A 3 66.67 2.02 27.06
C PRO A 3 65.29 1.98 27.77
N THR A 4 64.82 3.19 28.04
CA THR A 4 63.47 3.76 28.24
C THR A 4 62.23 2.89 27.99
N ALA A 5 61.35 2.79 29.01
CA ALA A 5 59.96 2.36 28.87
C ALA A 5 59.06 3.53 28.45
N ARG A 6 58.36 3.37 27.33
CA ARG A 6 57.42 4.34 26.76
C ARG A 6 56.02 3.75 26.87
N THR A 7 55.22 4.29 27.79
CA THR A 7 53.82 3.91 27.99
C THR A 7 53.02 4.19 26.72
N VAL A 8 52.47 3.15 26.09
CA VAL A 8 51.50 3.28 25.00
C VAL A 8 50.11 3.20 25.62
N LEU A 9 49.39 4.33 25.61
CA LEU A 9 47.99 4.39 25.97
C LEU A 9 47.18 3.97 24.74
N LEU A 10 46.59 2.77 24.78
CA LEU A 10 45.69 2.26 23.75
C LEU A 10 44.30 2.90 23.97
N ALA A 11 43.98 3.95 23.22
CA ALA A 11 42.62 4.49 23.18
C ALA A 11 41.74 3.59 22.31
N LEU A 12 40.95 2.72 22.96
CA LEU A 12 39.91 1.92 22.32
C LEU A 12 38.79 2.88 21.88
N LEU A 13 38.79 3.27 20.61
CA LEU A 13 37.66 3.96 19.98
C LEU A 13 36.51 2.95 19.87
N LEU A 14 35.59 2.98 20.83
CA LEU A 14 34.31 2.28 20.76
C LEU A 14 33.51 2.90 19.61
N SER A 15 33.56 2.27 18.44
CA SER A 15 32.64 2.53 17.34
C SER A 15 31.27 1.99 17.74
N LEU A 16 30.46 2.79 18.45
CA LEU A 16 29.03 2.55 18.47
C LEU A 16 28.54 2.77 17.03
N PRO A 17 27.92 1.78 16.37
CA PRO A 17 27.02 2.16 15.29
C PRO A 17 25.92 2.96 15.98
N LEU A 18 25.83 4.26 15.70
CA LEU A 18 24.52 4.88 15.77
C LEU A 18 23.68 4.10 14.77
N GLY A 19 22.95 3.09 15.27
CA GLY A 19 21.78 2.60 14.58
C GLY A 19 20.91 3.83 14.43
N ALA A 20 20.95 4.45 13.24
CA ALA A 20 19.98 5.44 12.88
C ALA A 20 18.63 4.78 13.19
N PRO A 21 17.75 5.40 14.00
CA PRO A 21 16.38 4.91 14.03
C PRO A 21 15.97 4.86 12.56
N ALA A 22 15.51 3.69 12.09
CA ALA A 22 14.77 3.65 10.85
C ALA A 22 13.69 4.70 11.03
N LEU A 23 13.86 5.86 10.40
CA LEU A 23 12.91 6.96 10.51
C LEU A 23 11.60 6.33 10.09
N ALA A 24 10.67 6.20 11.04
CA ALA A 24 9.39 5.59 10.77
C ALA A 24 8.80 6.36 9.59
N GLY A 25 8.82 5.73 8.42
CA GLY A 25 8.39 6.35 7.18
C GLY A 25 6.94 6.80 7.32
N VAL A 26 6.52 7.76 6.51
CA VAL A 26 5.13 8.23 6.54
C VAL A 26 4.20 7.01 6.35
N PRO A 27 3.27 6.71 7.28
CA PRO A 27 2.47 5.50 7.20
C PRO A 27 1.52 5.56 5.99
N LEU A 28 1.05 4.42 5.51
CA LEU A 28 -0.01 4.37 4.50
C LEU A 28 -1.35 4.72 5.15
N GLU A 29 -2.19 5.50 4.48
CA GLU A 29 -3.55 5.83 4.94
C GLU A 29 -4.59 5.25 3.99
N LEU A 30 -5.45 4.38 4.51
CA LEU A 30 -6.60 3.82 3.81
C LEU A 30 -7.83 3.90 4.72
N GLN A 31 -9.02 3.60 4.19
CA GLN A 31 -10.24 3.54 5.00
C GLN A 31 -10.17 2.51 6.13
N VAL A 32 -9.42 1.42 5.92
CA VAL A 32 -9.18 0.39 6.95
C VAL A 32 -8.23 0.84 8.06
N GLY A 33 -7.56 1.99 7.91
CA GLY A 33 -6.75 2.60 8.96
C GLY A 33 -5.43 3.20 8.48
N THR A 34 -4.62 3.58 9.46
CA THR A 34 -3.27 4.12 9.31
C THR A 34 -2.26 3.09 9.76
N PHE A 35 -1.37 2.65 8.86
CA PHE A 35 -0.44 1.56 9.17
C PHE A 35 0.83 1.57 8.32
N ASP A 36 1.83 0.81 8.73
CA ASP A 36 3.00 0.50 7.92
C ASP A 36 2.77 -0.85 7.19
N PRO A 37 2.66 -0.87 5.85
CA PRO A 37 2.39 -2.09 5.09
C PRO A 37 3.51 -3.13 5.18
N GLN A 38 4.73 -2.76 5.59
CA GLN A 38 5.86 -3.68 5.74
C GLN A 38 6.07 -4.14 7.18
N LEU A 39 5.79 -3.29 8.17
CA LEU A 39 6.07 -3.58 9.57
C LEU A 39 4.84 -4.05 10.36
N ALA A 40 3.68 -3.44 10.10
CA ALA A 40 2.47 -3.66 10.89
C ALA A 40 1.21 -3.54 10.02
N PRO A 41 1.04 -4.40 8.99
CA PRO A 41 -0.18 -4.40 8.19
C PRO A 41 -1.39 -4.77 9.07
N PRO A 42 -2.61 -4.31 8.74
CA PRO A 42 -3.83 -4.67 9.46
C PRO A 42 -4.01 -6.19 9.45
N ASP A 43 -4.54 -6.71 10.56
CA ASP A 43 -4.97 -8.11 10.60
C ASP A 43 -6.14 -8.31 9.63
N LEU A 44 -6.06 -9.37 8.83
CA LEU A 44 -7.02 -9.68 7.78
C LEU A 44 -7.30 -11.19 7.81
N PRO A 45 -8.56 -11.61 7.69
CA PRO A 45 -8.87 -13.03 7.56
C PRO A 45 -8.30 -13.57 6.25
N ASP A 46 -7.94 -14.85 6.22
CA ASP A 46 -7.21 -15.49 5.11
C ASP A 46 -7.91 -15.30 3.76
N ASN A 47 -9.24 -15.35 3.73
CA ASN A 47 -10.04 -15.16 2.51
C ASN A 47 -10.07 -13.72 1.98
N LEU A 48 -9.43 -12.77 2.68
CA LEU A 48 -9.26 -11.37 2.29
C LEU A 48 -7.79 -10.97 2.12
N ARG A 49 -6.89 -11.95 2.09
CA ARG A 49 -5.46 -11.77 1.80
C ARG A 49 -5.14 -12.37 0.43
N LEU A 50 -4.23 -11.74 -0.30
CA LEU A 50 -3.66 -12.33 -1.51
C LEU A 50 -2.68 -13.43 -1.13
N ASP A 51 -2.78 -14.57 -1.80
CA ASP A 51 -1.70 -15.55 -1.83
C ASP A 51 -0.50 -15.04 -2.66
N ASP A 52 0.61 -15.77 -2.66
CA ASP A 52 1.82 -15.37 -3.38
C ASP A 52 1.62 -15.29 -4.90
N GLY A 53 0.80 -16.16 -5.48
CA GLY A 53 0.49 -16.16 -6.91
C GLY A 53 -0.35 -14.94 -7.29
N GLU A 54 -1.41 -14.67 -6.53
CA GLU A 54 -2.28 -13.51 -6.70
C GLU A 54 -1.53 -12.19 -6.49
N ARG A 55 -0.68 -12.12 -5.45
CA ARG A 55 0.18 -10.97 -5.17
C ARG A 55 1.12 -10.65 -6.32
N ASN A 56 1.65 -11.69 -6.96
CA ASN A 56 2.51 -11.58 -8.13
C ASN A 56 1.75 -11.24 -9.40
N ALA A 57 0.48 -11.64 -9.54
CA ALA A 57 -0.35 -11.32 -10.69
C ALA A 57 -1.06 -9.95 -10.59
N ALA A 58 -1.18 -9.38 -9.39
CA ALA A 58 -1.89 -8.13 -9.15
C ALA A 58 -1.26 -6.94 -9.90
N ASP A 59 -2.02 -6.37 -10.82
CA ASP A 59 -1.66 -5.24 -11.67
C ASP A 59 -2.06 -3.88 -11.06
N VAL A 60 -3.07 -3.84 -10.19
CA VAL A 60 -3.44 -2.65 -9.42
C VAL A 60 -2.72 -2.63 -8.07
N ARG A 61 -1.92 -1.59 -7.87
CA ARG A 61 -0.92 -1.50 -6.81
C ARG A 61 -0.92 -0.09 -6.21
N ILE A 62 -0.31 0.04 -5.03
CA ILE A 62 -0.04 1.33 -4.41
C ILE A 62 1.46 1.60 -4.52
N VAL A 63 1.80 2.83 -4.88
CA VAL A 63 3.15 3.36 -4.76
C VAL A 63 3.12 4.55 -3.80
N GLN A 64 3.96 4.53 -2.78
CA GLN A 64 4.10 5.58 -1.78
C GLN A 64 5.50 6.16 -1.84
N PHE A 65 5.60 7.49 -1.66
CA PHE A 65 6.86 8.22 -1.68
C PHE A 65 7.15 8.93 -0.36
N GLU A 66 8.43 9.17 -0.05
CA GLU A 66 8.86 9.89 1.16
C GLU A 66 8.65 11.42 1.11
N GLY A 67 8.19 11.96 -0.03
CA GLY A 67 8.09 13.40 -0.24
C GLY A 67 6.90 13.80 -1.09
N VAL A 68 6.69 15.12 -1.22
CA VAL A 68 5.50 15.70 -1.85
C VAL A 68 5.29 15.16 -3.26
N LEU A 69 4.07 14.69 -3.52
CA LEU A 69 3.66 14.30 -4.86
C LEU A 69 3.49 15.55 -5.74
N GLY A 70 3.86 15.43 -7.02
CA GLY A 70 3.77 16.51 -7.99
C GLY A 70 3.85 15.97 -9.42
N GLU A 71 3.70 16.86 -10.40
CA GLU A 71 3.71 16.45 -11.82
C GLU A 71 4.99 15.74 -12.23
N GLU A 72 6.15 16.16 -11.72
CA GLU A 72 7.44 15.53 -12.04
C GLU A 72 7.44 14.05 -11.63
N ARG A 73 7.03 13.75 -10.39
CA ARG A 73 6.92 12.36 -9.91
C ARG A 73 5.88 11.58 -10.70
N ARG A 74 4.77 12.23 -11.08
CA ARG A 74 3.74 11.59 -11.89
C ARG A 74 4.32 11.17 -13.24
N ARG A 75 5.10 12.05 -13.89
CA ARG A 75 5.80 11.73 -15.15
C ARG A 75 6.83 10.62 -14.97
N LEU A 76 7.56 10.57 -13.85
CA LEU A 76 8.48 9.47 -13.54
C LEU A 76 7.74 8.13 -13.39
N VAL A 77 6.61 8.12 -12.69
CA VAL A 77 5.75 6.94 -12.58
C VAL A 77 5.19 6.53 -13.94
N GLU A 78 4.70 7.46 -14.74
CA GLU A 78 4.15 7.15 -16.07
C GLU A 78 5.24 6.70 -17.05
N ALA A 79 6.47 7.19 -16.92
CA ALA A 79 7.62 6.76 -17.71
C ALA A 79 8.06 5.32 -17.44
N THR A 80 7.66 4.70 -16.32
CA THR A 80 7.86 3.26 -16.10
C THR A 80 6.90 2.38 -16.89
N GLY A 81 5.91 2.99 -17.56
CA GLY A 81 4.78 2.29 -18.18
C GLY A 81 3.62 2.04 -17.21
N ALA A 82 3.70 2.49 -15.96
CA ALA A 82 2.59 2.47 -15.03
C ALA A 82 1.56 3.56 -15.37
N ARG A 83 0.29 3.32 -15.06
CA ARG A 83 -0.78 4.31 -15.19
C ARG A 83 -1.27 4.72 -13.82
N VAL A 84 -1.25 6.01 -13.50
CA VAL A 84 -1.85 6.54 -12.27
C VAL A 84 -3.37 6.49 -12.38
N LEU A 85 -4.02 5.82 -11.42
CA LEU A 85 -5.47 5.65 -11.35
C LEU A 85 -6.13 6.61 -10.35
N GLY A 86 -5.43 6.92 -9.26
CA GLY A 86 -5.98 7.76 -8.19
C GLY A 86 -4.96 8.16 -7.15
N TYR A 87 -5.31 9.15 -6.35
CA TYR A 87 -4.51 9.64 -5.23
C TYR A 87 -4.99 9.03 -3.91
N LEU A 88 -4.04 8.74 -3.02
CA LEU A 88 -4.26 8.38 -1.64
C LEU A 88 -3.57 9.41 -0.73
N PRO A 89 -4.09 9.64 0.49
CA PRO A 89 -3.39 10.47 1.46
C PRO A 89 -1.99 9.92 1.75
N ARG A 90 -1.14 10.79 2.30
CA ARG A 90 0.23 10.44 2.71
C ARG A 90 1.11 9.96 1.54
N GLN A 91 1.14 10.80 0.51
CA GLN A 91 2.07 10.74 -0.62
C GLN A 91 2.01 9.42 -1.39
N ALA A 92 0.80 8.89 -1.60
CA ALA A 92 0.58 7.64 -2.30
C ALA A 92 -0.33 7.79 -3.53
N TRP A 93 -0.10 6.94 -4.51
CA TRP A 93 -0.96 6.76 -5.68
C TRP A 93 -1.39 5.31 -5.81
N VAL A 94 -2.62 5.11 -6.27
CA VAL A 94 -3.03 3.83 -6.87
C VAL A 94 -2.61 3.85 -8.32
N VAL A 95 -1.92 2.82 -8.75
CA VAL A 95 -1.40 2.66 -10.11
C VAL A 95 -1.83 1.33 -10.70
N ARG A 96 -1.97 1.28 -12.03
CA ARG A 96 -1.94 0.02 -12.78
C ARG A 96 -0.54 -0.16 -13.34
N ALA A 97 0.14 -1.24 -12.98
CA ALA A 97 1.50 -1.53 -13.39
C ALA A 97 1.64 -3.03 -13.70
N GLY A 98 2.00 -3.36 -14.95
CA GLY A 98 2.40 -4.71 -15.32
C GLY A 98 3.75 -5.10 -14.72
N PHE A 99 4.22 -6.31 -15.04
CA PHE A 99 5.43 -6.90 -14.44
C PHE A 99 6.68 -6.02 -14.57
N GLU A 100 6.96 -5.47 -15.75
CA GLU A 100 8.13 -4.61 -15.98
C GLU A 100 7.98 -3.26 -15.27
N ALA A 101 6.79 -2.65 -15.39
CA ALA A 101 6.50 -1.36 -14.78
C ALA A 101 6.64 -1.40 -13.24
N ARG A 102 6.17 -2.45 -12.57
CA ARG A 102 6.32 -2.57 -11.10
C ARG A 102 7.79 -2.74 -10.67
N GLN A 103 8.61 -3.42 -11.47
CA GLN A 103 10.04 -3.54 -11.19
C GLN A 103 10.73 -2.18 -11.30
N ALA A 104 10.38 -1.39 -12.32
CA ALA A 104 10.89 -0.04 -12.49
C ALA A 104 10.35 0.95 -11.43
N LEU A 105 9.09 0.81 -10.99
CA LEU A 105 8.55 1.62 -9.90
C LEU A 105 9.33 1.45 -8.60
N ALA A 106 9.66 0.20 -8.25
CA ALA A 106 10.39 -0.10 -7.02
C ALA A 106 11.81 0.51 -6.98
N THR A 107 12.36 0.93 -8.13
CA THR A 107 13.69 1.55 -8.21
C THR A 107 13.65 3.07 -8.32
N LEU A 108 12.47 3.68 -8.40
CA LEU A 108 12.35 5.13 -8.50
C LEU A 108 12.86 5.82 -7.21
N PRO A 109 13.65 6.90 -7.33
CA PRO A 109 14.12 7.65 -6.18
C PRO A 109 12.97 8.15 -5.29
N GLY A 110 13.11 7.92 -3.98
CA GLY A 110 12.14 8.36 -2.98
C GLY A 110 10.85 7.53 -2.94
N VAL A 111 10.77 6.40 -3.67
CA VAL A 111 9.74 5.39 -3.39
C VAL A 111 10.03 4.76 -2.03
N ARG A 112 9.08 4.93 -1.14
CA ARG A 112 9.09 4.38 0.22
C ARG A 112 8.53 2.97 0.23
N TRP A 113 7.48 2.74 -0.54
CA TRP A 113 6.83 1.43 -0.62
C TRP A 113 6.08 1.26 -1.94
N GLU A 114 6.12 0.05 -2.47
CA GLU A 114 5.33 -0.39 -3.62
C GLU A 114 4.75 -1.77 -3.28
N GLY A 115 3.46 -1.97 -3.52
CA GLY A 115 2.85 -3.27 -3.30
C GLY A 115 1.41 -3.37 -3.77
N PRO A 116 0.88 -4.60 -3.89
CA PRO A 116 -0.51 -4.78 -4.29
C PRO A 116 -1.47 -4.38 -3.18
N ILE A 117 -2.72 -4.15 -3.57
CA ILE A 117 -3.79 -3.82 -2.63
C ILE A 117 -4.48 -5.11 -2.19
N GLU A 118 -4.35 -5.46 -0.92
CA GLU A 118 -5.06 -6.61 -0.33
C GLU A 118 -6.58 -6.46 -0.51
N PRO A 119 -7.34 -7.54 -0.82
CA PRO A 119 -8.79 -7.50 -0.91
C PRO A 119 -9.45 -6.87 0.33
N GLY A 120 -8.98 -7.23 1.52
CA GLY A 120 -9.50 -6.70 2.78
C GLY A 120 -9.33 -5.18 2.94
N TRP A 121 -8.33 -4.57 2.30
CA TRP A 121 -8.12 -3.12 2.35
C TRP A 121 -9.13 -2.33 1.52
N LYS A 122 -9.83 -2.98 0.59
CA LYS A 122 -10.84 -2.38 -0.30
C LYS A 122 -12.22 -2.35 0.34
N ILE A 123 -12.41 -3.03 1.47
CA ILE A 123 -13.69 -3.16 2.15
C ILE A 123 -13.74 -2.14 3.29
N SER A 124 -14.78 -1.31 3.30
CA SER A 124 -14.98 -0.36 4.40
C SER A 124 -15.19 -1.11 5.72
N PRO A 125 -14.48 -0.74 6.81
CA PRO A 125 -14.67 -1.36 8.12
C PRO A 125 -16.07 -1.10 8.71
N GLU A 126 -16.81 -0.13 8.17
CA GLU A 126 -18.17 0.20 8.56
C GLU A 126 -19.24 -0.65 7.85
N LEU A 127 -18.83 -1.47 6.86
CA LEU A 127 -19.74 -2.32 6.11
C LEU A 127 -20.47 -3.29 7.04
N GLY A 128 -21.81 -3.23 7.05
CA GLY A 128 -22.65 -4.03 7.93
C GLY A 128 -22.67 -3.60 9.41
N ARG A 129 -21.84 -2.63 9.81
CA ARG A 129 -21.81 -2.08 11.17
C ARG A 129 -22.65 -0.82 11.30
N ARG A 130 -22.63 0.05 10.29
CA ARG A 130 -23.41 1.29 10.33
C ARG A 130 -24.88 0.99 10.08
N PRO A 131 -25.80 1.38 10.99
CA PRO A 131 -27.21 1.28 10.71
C PRO A 131 -27.56 2.20 9.54
N PHE A 132 -28.26 1.67 8.54
CA PHE A 132 -28.81 2.51 7.49
C PHE A 132 -29.86 3.45 8.08
N GLU A 133 -29.70 4.75 7.85
CA GLU A 133 -30.64 5.78 8.28
C GLU A 133 -32.02 5.59 7.63
N ASP A 134 -32.06 4.99 6.42
CA ASP A 134 -33.30 4.64 5.72
C ASP A 134 -33.67 3.16 5.93
N ALA A 135 -34.85 2.91 6.52
CA ALA A 135 -35.38 1.56 6.69
C ALA A 135 -35.58 0.79 5.37
N HIS A 136 -35.76 1.50 4.24
CA HIS A 136 -35.87 0.90 2.89
C HIS A 136 -34.56 0.24 2.40
N ARG A 137 -33.41 0.51 3.02
CA ARG A 137 -32.15 -0.21 2.73
C ARG A 137 -32.03 -1.56 3.44
N ARG A 138 -32.96 -1.87 4.35
CA ARG A 138 -33.10 -3.18 5.01
C ARG A 138 -34.40 -3.84 4.54
N ASP A 139 -34.63 -3.88 3.24
CA ASP A 139 -35.72 -4.72 2.73
C ASP A 139 -35.25 -6.19 2.70
N GLY A 140 -35.88 -7.04 3.51
CA GLY A 140 -35.71 -8.49 3.46
C GLY A 140 -34.35 -9.07 3.87
N GLY A 141 -33.52 -8.36 4.63
CA GLY A 141 -32.20 -8.86 5.06
C GLY A 141 -31.05 -8.62 4.08
N ARG A 142 -31.26 -7.76 3.07
CA ARG A 142 -30.22 -7.33 2.12
C ARG A 142 -29.50 -6.06 2.60
N LEU A 143 -28.25 -5.89 2.13
CA LEU A 143 -27.39 -4.74 2.41
C LEU A 143 -27.11 -4.02 1.09
N LEU A 144 -27.51 -2.75 0.96
CA LEU A 144 -27.11 -1.95 -0.19
C LEU A 144 -25.63 -1.55 -0.06
N VAL A 145 -24.82 -1.88 -1.06
CA VAL A 145 -23.38 -1.58 -1.10
C VAL A 145 -23.07 -0.79 -2.36
N SER A 146 -22.28 0.28 -2.22
CA SER A 146 -21.70 0.98 -3.37
C SER A 146 -20.36 0.34 -3.72
N ILE A 147 -20.12 0.08 -5.01
CA ILE A 147 -18.86 -0.44 -5.52
C ILE A 147 -18.29 0.60 -6.47
N ASP A 148 -17.14 1.16 -6.08
CA ASP A 148 -16.42 2.13 -6.89
C ASP A 148 -15.38 1.42 -7.77
N LEU A 149 -15.40 1.74 -9.07
CA LEU A 149 -14.44 1.23 -10.03
C LEU A 149 -13.44 2.33 -10.42
N TRP A 150 -12.17 1.96 -10.51
CA TRP A 150 -11.15 2.84 -11.10
C TRP A 150 -11.46 3.07 -12.59
N PRO A 151 -10.98 4.19 -13.18
CA PRO A 151 -11.16 4.47 -14.59
C PRO A 151 -10.71 3.31 -15.49
N GLY A 152 -11.59 2.90 -16.42
CA GLY A 152 -11.37 1.73 -17.28
C GLY A 152 -11.85 0.40 -16.67
N GLY A 153 -12.56 0.43 -15.54
CA GLY A 153 -13.33 -0.72 -15.04
C GLY A 153 -14.56 -1.00 -15.92
N ASP A 154 -14.87 -2.28 -16.09
CA ASP A 154 -16.04 -2.74 -16.84
C ASP A 154 -17.22 -2.97 -15.88
N VAL A 155 -18.16 -2.03 -15.88
CA VAL A 155 -19.33 -2.08 -15.00
C VAL A 155 -20.19 -3.30 -15.31
N LEU A 156 -20.39 -3.65 -16.59
CA LEU A 156 -21.26 -4.77 -16.97
C LEU A 156 -20.66 -6.10 -16.53
N ALA A 157 -19.37 -6.31 -16.79
CA ALA A 157 -18.69 -7.51 -16.35
C ALA A 157 -18.67 -7.67 -14.82
N ILE A 158 -18.58 -6.56 -14.08
CA ILE A 158 -18.66 -6.59 -12.63
C ILE A 158 -20.09 -6.89 -12.16
N THR A 159 -21.11 -6.27 -12.75
CA THR A 159 -22.53 -6.55 -12.45
C THR A 159 -22.86 -8.01 -12.69
N ASP A 160 -22.47 -8.58 -13.82
CA ASP A 160 -22.71 -10.00 -14.13
C ASP A 160 -22.08 -10.92 -13.08
N ARG A 161 -20.87 -10.60 -12.63
CA ARG A 161 -20.19 -11.35 -11.56
C ARG A 161 -20.87 -11.20 -10.21
N LEU A 162 -21.46 -10.05 -9.92
CA LEU A 162 -22.21 -9.83 -8.68
C LEU A 162 -23.52 -10.62 -8.70
N VAL A 163 -24.24 -10.61 -9.82
CA VAL A 163 -25.48 -11.40 -10.00
C VAL A 163 -25.21 -12.90 -9.84
N GLN A 164 -24.13 -13.41 -10.44
CA GLN A 164 -23.71 -14.80 -10.25
C GLN A 164 -23.38 -15.17 -8.80
N ARG A 165 -23.11 -14.18 -7.95
CA ARG A 165 -22.83 -14.34 -6.52
C ARG A 165 -24.02 -13.97 -5.62
N GLY A 166 -25.20 -13.73 -6.20
CA GLY A 166 -26.44 -13.42 -5.48
C GLY A 166 -26.67 -11.94 -5.21
N GLY A 167 -25.94 -11.04 -5.87
CA GLY A 167 -26.26 -9.61 -5.95
C GLY A 167 -27.42 -9.34 -6.92
N GLU A 168 -28.02 -8.16 -6.80
CA GLU A 168 -29.11 -7.66 -7.66
C GLU A 168 -28.76 -6.26 -8.21
#